data_AF-A0A7Y3LV29-F1
#
_entry.id   AF-A0A7Y3LV29-F1
#
_cell.length_a   1.000
_cell.length_b   1.000
_cell.length_c   1.000
_cell.angle_alpha   90.00
_cell.angle_beta   90.00
_cell.angle_gamma   90.00
#
_symmetry.space_group_name_H-M   'P 1'
#
loop_
_entity.id
_entity.type
_entity.pdbx_description
1 polymer ?
#
loop_
_entity_poly.entity_id
_entity_poly.type
_entity_poly.pdbx_seq_one_letter_code
_entity_poly.pdbx_strand_id
1 'polypeptide(L)'
;MPAPRPLGLLYLIKRIELGVRQRLDRLLRERDITVPQYTVLSVLRADPGLSSAQLARRSFVTAQSAHSLVQSLERRGLITRSRHPDNRRVLRMYLTAAGTDLLALCDERATAVETELLTSLSQEQTNTLRATLRHCLGTLADHTSVSRKTRKTRRTPTEQERAMTEILDTERVGTPDRQESAALKAFAAREVENVMNKYEYMMSHDQFAYAYENLFATKAADVRVELPFGRWEGPESVRRCIVGYHSYLCLDNEGRPRPGVLFYNANTQPIIEIADDLKSAKGLWICPGFSAKDQPDGTFTAGAGTAVRACDFLYDEEEGRWKMWHYVVIGLTSHPYDVSFVDNKVNVQSSAARLFPEGTEPDGEPGHSWMYSTETRMEYFPLLPEPYRTFTETHSY
;
A
#
# COMPACT_ATOMS: atom_id res chain seq x y z
N MET A 1 32.12 -6.14 3.33
CA MET A 1 30.68 -5.83 3.28
C MET A 1 29.92 -7.10 2.94
N PRO A 2 28.83 -7.43 3.66
CA PRO A 2 27.99 -8.55 3.25
C PRO A 2 27.33 -8.22 1.91
N ALA A 3 27.36 -9.16 0.97
CA ALA A 3 26.73 -9.00 -0.34
C ALA A 3 25.22 -8.69 -0.18
N PRO A 4 24.64 -7.82 -1.03
CA PRO A 4 23.21 -7.52 -0.96
C PRO A 4 22.41 -8.82 -1.06
N ARG A 5 21.40 -8.96 -0.18
CA ARG A 5 20.51 -10.13 -0.23
C ARG A 5 19.84 -10.19 -1.60
N PRO A 6 19.83 -11.36 -2.28
CA PRO A 6 19.14 -11.50 -3.54
C PRO A 6 17.65 -11.18 -3.35
N LEU A 7 17.02 -10.67 -4.41
CA LEU A 7 15.58 -10.40 -4.41
C LEU A 7 14.81 -11.64 -3.93
N GLY A 8 13.89 -11.44 -3.00
CA GLY A 8 13.10 -12.54 -2.44
C GLY A 8 12.27 -13.23 -3.52
N LEU A 9 12.15 -14.56 -3.44
CA LEU A 9 11.44 -15.37 -4.43
C LEU A 9 9.98 -14.91 -4.64
N LEU A 10 9.29 -14.51 -3.56
CA LEU A 10 7.91 -13.99 -3.64
C LEU A 10 7.81 -12.70 -4.45
N TYR A 11 8.80 -11.81 -4.33
CA TYR A 11 8.87 -10.57 -5.10
C TYR A 11 9.07 -10.87 -6.60
N LEU A 12 9.97 -11.82 -6.93
CA LEU A 12 10.21 -12.23 -8.30
C LEU A 12 8.96 -12.87 -8.92
N ILE A 13 8.26 -13.74 -8.19
CA ILE A 13 6.99 -14.34 -8.63
C ILE A 13 5.95 -13.25 -8.92
N LYS A 14 5.79 -12.28 -8.02
CA LYS A 14 4.84 -11.17 -8.20
C LYS A 14 5.20 -10.28 -9.38
N ARG A 15 6.48 -9.95 -9.57
CA ARG A 15 6.98 -9.16 -10.71
C ARG A 15 6.72 -9.84 -12.04
N ILE A 16 6.92 -11.16 -12.11
CA ILE A 16 6.62 -11.96 -13.29
C ILE A 16 5.10 -11.96 -13.55
N GLU A 17 4.27 -12.19 -12.53
CA GLU A 17 2.80 -12.16 -12.66
C GLU A 17 2.29 -10.83 -13.21
N LEU A 18 2.73 -9.69 -12.64
CA LEU A 18 2.34 -8.37 -13.10
C LEU A 18 2.78 -8.11 -14.56
N GLY A 19 4.01 -8.51 -14.92
CA GLY A 19 4.53 -8.34 -16.27
C GLY A 19 3.77 -9.20 -17.30
N VAL A 20 3.42 -10.44 -16.95
CA VAL A 20 2.59 -11.32 -17.79
C VAL A 20 1.19 -10.75 -17.94
N ARG A 21 0.57 -10.32 -16.82
CA ARG A 21 -0.77 -9.74 -16.82
C ARG A 21 -0.88 -8.50 -17.72
N GLN A 22 0.08 -7.59 -17.65
CA GLN A 22 0.10 -6.39 -18.50
C GLN A 22 0.18 -6.73 -20.00
N ARG A 23 0.95 -7.75 -20.38
CA ARG A 23 1.04 -8.23 -21.76
C ARG A 23 -0.26 -8.87 -22.22
N LEU A 24 -0.85 -9.74 -21.41
CA LEU A 24 -2.15 -10.35 -21.69
C LEU A 24 -3.26 -9.31 -21.80
N ASP A 25 -3.31 -8.32 -20.90
CA ASP A 25 -4.29 -7.23 -20.96
C ASP A 25 -4.19 -6.42 -22.26
N ARG A 26 -3.00 -6.29 -22.86
CA ARG A 26 -2.82 -5.63 -24.16
C ARG A 26 -3.34 -6.49 -25.30
N LEU A 27 -3.01 -7.78 -25.31
CA LEU A 27 -3.40 -8.72 -26.37
C LEU A 27 -4.90 -8.98 -26.40
N LEU A 28 -5.51 -9.14 -25.23
CA LEU A 28 -6.91 -9.49 -25.09
C LEU A 28 -7.85 -8.30 -25.35
N ARG A 29 -7.36 -7.07 -25.19
CA ARG A 29 -8.10 -5.84 -25.50
C ARG A 29 -8.60 -5.78 -26.94
N GLU A 30 -7.81 -6.27 -27.90
CA GLU A 30 -8.19 -6.31 -29.33
C GLU A 30 -9.41 -7.21 -29.59
N ARG A 31 -9.75 -8.09 -28.64
CA ARG A 31 -10.86 -9.04 -28.72
C ARG A 31 -11.96 -8.75 -27.71
N ASP A 32 -11.93 -7.54 -27.12
CA ASP A 32 -12.89 -7.06 -26.16
C ASP A 32 -13.08 -8.05 -24.99
N ILE A 33 -12.00 -8.70 -24.55
CA ILE A 33 -12.03 -9.62 -23.41
C ILE A 33 -10.99 -9.20 -22.38
N THR A 34 -11.34 -9.29 -21.10
CA THR A 34 -10.41 -8.99 -20.00
C THR A 34 -9.63 -10.24 -19.58
N VAL A 35 -8.48 -10.08 -18.94
CA VAL A 35 -7.71 -11.22 -18.40
C VAL A 35 -8.56 -12.12 -17.48
N PRO A 36 -9.37 -11.60 -16.54
CA PRO A 36 -10.25 -12.45 -15.73
C PRO A 36 -11.30 -13.21 -16.54
N GLN A 37 -11.86 -12.60 -17.59
CA GLN A 37 -12.80 -13.28 -18.49
C GLN A 37 -12.11 -14.40 -19.28
N TYR A 38 -10.90 -14.15 -19.80
CA TYR A 38 -10.07 -15.16 -20.45
C TYR A 38 -9.74 -16.33 -19.51
N THR A 39 -9.38 -16.05 -18.26
CA THR A 39 -9.13 -17.08 -17.24
C THR A 39 -10.38 -17.93 -16.99
N VAL A 40 -11.57 -17.30 -16.87
CA VAL A 40 -12.84 -18.01 -16.72
C VAL A 40 -13.10 -18.96 -17.89
N LEU A 41 -12.91 -18.52 -19.13
CA LEU A 41 -13.09 -19.37 -20.31
C LEU A 41 -12.09 -20.54 -20.30
N SER A 42 -10.83 -20.27 -19.97
CA SER A 42 -9.77 -21.28 -19.87
C SER A 42 -10.09 -22.36 -18.83
N VAL A 43 -10.59 -21.93 -17.66
CA VAL A 43 -11.00 -22.83 -16.57
C VAL A 43 -12.22 -23.66 -16.99
N LEU A 44 -13.21 -23.06 -17.65
CA LEU A 44 -14.41 -23.78 -18.12
C LEU A 44 -14.12 -24.77 -19.24
N ARG A 45 -13.10 -24.52 -20.08
CA ARG A 45 -12.63 -25.52 -21.04
C ARG A 45 -12.01 -26.73 -20.33
N ALA A 46 -11.19 -26.47 -19.31
CA ALA A 46 -10.49 -27.53 -18.58
C ALA A 46 -11.42 -28.35 -17.69
N ASP A 47 -12.45 -27.73 -17.11
CA ASP A 47 -13.47 -28.39 -16.29
C ASP A 47 -14.87 -27.84 -16.63
N PRO A 48 -15.57 -28.44 -17.60
CA PRO A 48 -16.91 -28.02 -17.96
C PRO A 48 -17.94 -28.34 -16.88
N GLY A 49 -18.90 -27.43 -16.68
CA GLY A 49 -20.01 -27.65 -15.75
C GLY A 49 -19.74 -27.19 -14.32
N LEU A 50 -18.75 -26.31 -14.11
CA LEU A 50 -18.50 -25.67 -12.83
C LEU A 50 -19.68 -24.78 -12.40
N SER A 51 -19.92 -24.74 -11.10
CA SER A 51 -20.74 -23.70 -10.46
C SER A 51 -19.97 -22.38 -10.30
N SER A 52 -20.68 -21.26 -10.11
CA SER A 52 -20.04 -19.95 -9.90
C SER A 52 -19.06 -19.94 -8.72
N ALA A 53 -19.34 -20.69 -7.65
CA ALA A 53 -18.46 -20.80 -6.49
C ALA A 53 -17.19 -21.64 -6.78
N GLN A 54 -17.26 -22.63 -7.66
CA GLN A 54 -16.07 -23.37 -8.08
C GLN A 54 -15.25 -22.58 -9.09
N LEU A 55 -15.92 -21.84 -9.98
CA LEU A 55 -15.28 -20.98 -10.96
C LEU A 55 -14.51 -19.84 -10.30
N ALA A 56 -15.08 -19.17 -9.29
CA ALA A 56 -14.43 -18.12 -8.52
C ALA A 56 -13.09 -18.59 -7.93
N ARG A 57 -13.11 -19.75 -7.24
CA ARG A 57 -11.93 -20.37 -6.62
C ARG A 57 -10.82 -20.70 -7.63
N ARG A 58 -11.18 -21.03 -8.86
CA ARG A 58 -10.22 -21.44 -9.90
C ARG A 58 -9.79 -20.30 -10.83
N SER A 59 -10.50 -19.17 -10.79
CA SER A 59 -10.24 -18.02 -11.65
C SER A 59 -9.62 -16.84 -10.89
N PHE A 60 -9.25 -17.03 -9.62
CA PHE A 60 -8.60 -16.04 -8.75
C PHE A 60 -9.40 -14.73 -8.61
N VAL A 61 -10.73 -14.84 -8.51
CA VAL A 61 -11.65 -13.71 -8.34
C VAL A 61 -12.63 -13.99 -7.23
N THR A 62 -13.14 -12.92 -6.59
CA THR A 62 -14.19 -13.04 -5.57
C THR A 62 -15.48 -13.65 -6.16
N ALA A 63 -16.35 -14.19 -5.31
CA ALA A 63 -17.62 -14.76 -5.74
C ALA A 63 -18.52 -13.72 -6.45
N GLN A 64 -18.48 -12.46 -6.00
CA GLN A 64 -19.23 -11.34 -6.61
C GLN A 64 -18.66 -10.96 -7.98
N SER A 65 -17.35 -10.88 -8.11
CA SER A 65 -16.67 -10.64 -9.39
C SER A 65 -16.92 -11.80 -10.36
N ALA A 66 -16.86 -13.04 -9.89
CA ALA A 66 -17.19 -14.22 -10.70
C ALA A 66 -18.61 -14.15 -11.26
N HIS A 67 -19.59 -13.73 -10.45
CA HIS A 67 -20.97 -13.56 -10.92
C HIS A 67 -21.08 -12.53 -12.06
N SER A 68 -20.43 -11.38 -11.88
CA SER A 68 -20.43 -10.29 -12.88
C SER A 68 -19.72 -10.70 -14.17
N LEU A 69 -18.59 -11.42 -14.06
CA LEU A 69 -17.85 -11.97 -15.21
C LEU A 69 -18.69 -12.97 -15.99
N VAL A 70 -19.34 -13.90 -15.28
CA VAL A 70 -20.23 -14.91 -15.87
C VAL A 70 -21.40 -14.25 -16.59
N GLN A 71 -22.06 -13.27 -15.97
CA GLN A 71 -23.16 -12.55 -16.61
C GLN A 71 -22.71 -11.79 -17.86
N SER A 72 -21.51 -11.20 -17.83
CA SER A 72 -20.93 -10.52 -19.00
C SER A 72 -20.63 -11.50 -20.13
N LEU A 73 -19.99 -12.63 -19.84
CA LEU A 73 -19.67 -13.66 -20.82
C LEU A 73 -20.91 -14.33 -21.42
N GLU A 74 -21.96 -14.54 -20.61
CA GLU A 74 -23.22 -15.11 -21.09
C GLU A 74 -23.97 -14.12 -21.97
N ARG A 75 -24.02 -12.82 -21.62
CA ARG A 75 -24.60 -11.78 -22.48
C ARG A 75 -23.92 -11.70 -23.84
N ARG A 76 -22.61 -11.97 -23.90
CA ARG A 76 -21.83 -12.06 -25.14
C ARG A 76 -21.98 -13.38 -25.87
N GLY A 77 -22.77 -14.33 -25.34
CA GLY A 77 -22.96 -15.65 -25.94
C GLY A 77 -21.72 -16.55 -25.90
N LEU A 78 -20.75 -16.25 -25.03
CA LEU A 78 -19.50 -17.02 -24.92
C LEU A 78 -19.63 -18.22 -23.95
N ILE A 79 -20.59 -18.16 -23.04
CA ILE A 79 -20.93 -19.26 -22.14
C ILE A 79 -22.45 -19.46 -22.09
N THR A 80 -22.85 -20.64 -21.64
CA THR A 80 -24.25 -20.97 -21.35
C THR A 80 -24.39 -21.53 -19.92
N ARG A 81 -25.54 -21.27 -19.30
CA ARG A 81 -25.89 -21.79 -17.97
C ARG A 81 -27.03 -22.80 -18.08
N SER A 82 -26.83 -23.99 -17.52
CA SER A 82 -27.88 -25.02 -17.41
C SER A 82 -28.13 -25.38 -15.95
N ARG A 83 -29.38 -25.71 -15.61
CA ARG A 83 -29.73 -26.17 -14.25
C ARG A 83 -29.17 -27.57 -14.05
N HIS A 84 -28.58 -27.81 -12.88
CA HIS A 84 -28.15 -29.15 -12.50
C HIS A 84 -29.36 -30.11 -12.46
N PRO A 85 -29.26 -31.33 -13.03
CA PRO A 85 -30.35 -32.31 -13.04
C PRO A 85 -30.90 -32.61 -11.63
N ASP A 86 -30.00 -32.85 -10.68
CA ASP A 86 -30.35 -33.25 -9.30
C ASP A 86 -30.52 -32.09 -8.30
N ASN A 87 -30.05 -30.87 -8.63
CA ASN A 87 -30.15 -29.71 -7.73
C ASN A 87 -30.44 -28.44 -8.52
N ARG A 88 -31.73 -28.15 -8.73
CA ARG A 88 -32.21 -27.01 -9.52
C ARG A 88 -31.73 -25.63 -9.03
N ARG A 89 -31.17 -25.51 -7.82
CA ARG A 89 -30.57 -24.27 -7.29
C ARG A 89 -29.15 -24.02 -7.79
N VAL A 90 -28.48 -25.01 -8.38
CA VAL A 90 -27.12 -24.88 -8.90
C VAL A 90 -27.15 -24.76 -10.42
N LEU A 91 -26.59 -23.66 -10.93
CA LEU A 91 -26.36 -23.47 -12.36
C LEU A 91 -24.93 -23.94 -12.70
N ARG A 92 -24.83 -24.80 -13.71
CA ARG A 92 -23.58 -25.26 -14.29
C ARG A 92 -23.27 -24.45 -15.55
N MET A 93 -22.01 -24.10 -15.72
CA MET A 93 -21.56 -23.26 -16.84
C MET A 93 -20.78 -24.09 -17.86
N TYR A 94 -21.01 -23.78 -19.14
CA TYR A 94 -20.34 -24.43 -20.27
C TYR A 94 -19.92 -23.37 -21.28
N LEU A 95 -18.82 -23.61 -21.99
CA LEU A 95 -18.46 -22.81 -23.15
C LEU A 95 -19.48 -23.04 -24.27
N THR A 96 -19.79 -21.99 -25.02
CA THR A 96 -20.45 -22.12 -26.32
C THR A 96 -19.42 -22.39 -27.41
N ALA A 97 -19.87 -22.67 -28.65
CA ALA A 97 -18.98 -22.72 -29.80
C ALA A 97 -18.21 -21.39 -29.96
N ALA A 98 -18.92 -20.26 -29.91
CA ALA A 98 -18.29 -18.93 -29.97
C ALA A 98 -17.28 -18.68 -28.84
N GLY A 99 -17.57 -19.13 -27.61
CA GLY A 99 -16.63 -19.08 -26.49
C GLY A 99 -15.38 -19.92 -26.71
N THR A 100 -15.53 -21.08 -27.35
CA THR A 100 -14.44 -22.00 -27.67
C THR A 100 -13.53 -21.42 -28.75
N ASP A 101 -14.13 -20.87 -29.82
CA ASP A 101 -13.39 -20.25 -30.93
C ASP A 101 -12.62 -19.00 -30.46
N LEU A 102 -13.26 -18.15 -29.67
CA LEU A 102 -12.61 -16.97 -29.09
C LEU A 102 -11.44 -17.37 -28.19
N LEU A 103 -11.62 -18.40 -27.36
CA LEU A 103 -10.59 -18.88 -26.46
C LEU A 103 -9.38 -19.43 -27.24
N ALA A 104 -9.61 -20.19 -28.32
CA ALA A 104 -8.54 -20.70 -29.18
C ALA A 104 -7.68 -19.56 -29.76
N LEU A 105 -8.31 -18.50 -30.27
CA LEU A 105 -7.60 -17.31 -30.76
C LEU A 105 -6.80 -16.60 -29.67
N CYS A 106 -7.33 -16.54 -28.45
CA CYS A 106 -6.64 -15.93 -27.31
C CYS A 106 -5.44 -16.77 -26.87
N ASP A 107 -5.56 -18.10 -26.91
CA ASP A 107 -4.49 -19.02 -26.49
C ASP A 107 -3.29 -19.00 -27.41
N GLU A 108 -3.47 -18.87 -28.72
CA GLU A 108 -2.35 -18.70 -29.65
C GLU A 108 -1.48 -17.50 -29.25
N ARG A 109 -2.13 -16.40 -28.83
CA ARG A 109 -1.44 -15.17 -28.38
C ARG A 109 -0.88 -15.30 -26.97
N ALA A 110 -1.58 -15.98 -26.06
CA ALA A 110 -1.08 -16.26 -24.72
C ALA A 110 0.16 -17.18 -24.76
N THR A 111 0.17 -18.16 -25.67
CA THR A 111 1.31 -19.04 -25.92
C THR A 111 2.53 -18.25 -26.40
N ALA A 112 2.34 -17.21 -27.20
CA ALA A 112 3.43 -16.33 -27.62
C ALA A 112 4.04 -15.57 -26.42
N VAL A 113 3.22 -15.13 -25.46
CA VAL A 113 3.71 -14.48 -24.21
C VAL A 113 4.49 -15.48 -23.35
N GLU A 114 4.01 -16.71 -23.20
CA GLU A 114 4.73 -17.76 -22.48
C GLU A 114 6.06 -18.09 -23.18
N THR A 115 6.06 -18.17 -24.51
CA THR A 115 7.26 -18.42 -25.31
C THR A 115 8.28 -17.29 -25.15
N GLU A 116 7.85 -16.02 -25.21
CA GLU A 116 8.70 -14.85 -24.96
C GLU A 116 9.32 -14.89 -23.56
N LEU A 117 8.51 -15.16 -22.53
CA LEU A 117 8.96 -15.25 -21.14
C LEU A 117 10.06 -16.32 -20.96
N LEU A 118 9.93 -17.43 -21.68
CA LEU A 118 10.82 -18.58 -21.57
C LEU A 118 11.95 -18.57 -22.61
N THR A 119 12.03 -17.56 -23.48
CA THR A 119 13.00 -17.53 -24.60
C THR A 119 14.46 -17.60 -24.14
N SER A 120 14.75 -17.13 -22.93
CA SER A 120 16.10 -17.18 -22.34
C SER A 120 16.44 -18.48 -21.60
N LEU A 121 15.49 -19.42 -21.53
CA LEU A 121 15.62 -20.69 -20.81
C LEU A 121 15.73 -21.86 -21.79
N SER A 122 16.61 -22.81 -21.49
CA SER A 122 16.63 -24.09 -22.19
C SER A 122 15.36 -24.90 -21.90
N GLN A 123 15.04 -25.89 -22.74
CA GLN A 123 13.89 -26.77 -22.51
C GLN A 123 13.98 -27.51 -21.17
N GLU A 124 15.19 -27.88 -20.74
CA GLU A 124 15.44 -28.51 -19.45
C GLU A 124 15.18 -27.56 -18.27
N GLN A 125 15.63 -26.30 -18.38
CA GLN A 125 15.37 -25.26 -17.38
C GLN A 125 13.88 -24.95 -17.27
N THR A 126 13.18 -24.85 -18.39
CA THR A 126 11.72 -24.67 -18.44
C THR A 126 10.99 -25.84 -17.77
N ASN A 127 11.38 -27.09 -18.05
CA ASN A 127 10.78 -28.27 -17.43
C ASN A 127 11.03 -28.29 -15.92
N THR A 128 12.25 -27.95 -15.49
CA THR A 128 12.61 -27.83 -14.08
C THR A 128 11.79 -26.76 -13.38
N LEU A 129 11.71 -25.55 -13.96
CA LEU A 129 10.91 -24.45 -13.43
C LEU A 129 9.44 -24.86 -13.26
N ARG A 130 8.86 -25.50 -14.27
CA ARG A 130 7.47 -25.98 -14.23
C ARG A 130 7.26 -27.03 -13.14
N ALA A 131 8.20 -27.95 -12.96
CA ALA A 131 8.15 -28.95 -11.90
C ALA A 131 8.26 -28.31 -10.51
N THR A 132 9.19 -27.39 -10.31
CA THR A 132 9.36 -26.66 -9.03
C THR A 132 8.12 -25.84 -8.68
N LEU A 133 7.57 -25.08 -9.63
CA LEU A 133 6.35 -24.30 -9.41
C LEU A 133 5.16 -25.19 -9.05
N ARG A 134 4.99 -26.33 -9.74
CA ARG A 134 3.95 -27.32 -9.40
C ARG A 134 4.14 -27.89 -8.00
N HIS A 135 5.38 -28.19 -7.62
CA HIS A 135 5.68 -28.66 -6.28
C HIS A 135 5.30 -27.61 -5.22
N CYS A 136 5.72 -26.35 -5.40
CA CYS A 136 5.35 -25.26 -4.52
C CYS A 136 3.82 -25.06 -4.42
N LEU A 137 3.11 -25.13 -5.55
CA LEU A 137 1.64 -25.05 -5.56
C LEU A 137 0.99 -26.23 -4.83
N GLY A 138 1.53 -27.44 -4.99
CA GLY A 138 1.09 -28.63 -4.24
C GLY A 138 1.26 -28.45 -2.73
N THR A 139 2.43 -27.97 -2.29
CA THR A 139 2.68 -27.65 -0.87
C THR A 139 1.66 -26.64 -0.33
N LEU A 140 1.36 -25.58 -1.08
CA LEU A 140 0.34 -24.60 -0.69
C LEU A 140 -1.06 -25.21 -0.57
N ALA A 141 -1.44 -26.10 -1.51
CA ALA A 141 -2.73 -26.79 -1.49
C ALA A 141 -2.84 -27.83 -0.34
N ASP A 142 -1.75 -28.50 0.00
CA ASP A 142 -1.69 -29.48 1.09
C ASP A 142 -1.80 -28.80 2.45
N HIS A 143 -1.17 -27.63 2.64
CA HIS A 143 -1.27 -26.88 3.90
C HIS A 143 -2.69 -26.36 4.20
N THR A 144 -3.50 -26.08 3.18
CA THR A 144 -4.95 -25.79 3.35
C THR A 144 -5.75 -27.00 3.85
N SER A 145 -5.27 -28.24 3.67
CA SER A 145 -5.92 -29.47 4.14
C SER A 145 -5.44 -29.96 5.52
N VAL A 146 -4.16 -29.72 5.85
CA VAL A 146 -3.50 -30.22 7.07
C VAL A 146 -3.76 -29.32 8.31
N SER A 147 -4.14 -28.05 8.13
CA SER A 147 -4.45 -27.12 9.24
C SER A 147 -5.59 -27.57 10.17
N ARG A 148 -6.26 -28.70 9.90
CA ARG A 148 -7.38 -29.25 10.69
C ARG A 148 -6.97 -30.24 11.79
N LYS A 149 -5.73 -30.74 11.83
CA LYS A 149 -5.33 -31.78 12.79
C LYS A 149 -3.87 -31.63 13.22
N THR A 150 -3.61 -30.87 14.28
CA THR A 150 -2.68 -31.23 15.38
C THR A 150 -2.50 -30.03 16.33
N ARG A 151 -3.00 -30.16 17.55
CA ARG A 151 -2.70 -29.29 18.70
C ARG A 151 -2.05 -30.13 19.80
N LYS A 152 -1.06 -29.53 20.47
CA LYS A 152 -0.48 -29.82 21.81
C LYS A 152 0.85 -30.59 21.83
N THR A 153 1.91 -29.87 22.20
CA THR A 153 2.61 -30.08 23.48
C THR A 153 3.29 -28.80 23.95
N ARG A 154 3.38 -28.62 25.27
CA ARG A 154 3.35 -27.35 26.01
C ARG A 154 4.71 -27.06 26.66
N ARG A 155 5.18 -25.81 26.61
CA ARG A 155 6.01 -25.16 27.65
C ARG A 155 5.22 -23.95 28.18
N THR A 156 5.26 -23.69 29.48
CA THR A 156 4.44 -22.66 30.15
C THR A 156 5.04 -21.26 30.00
N PRO A 157 4.30 -20.29 29.42
CA PRO A 157 4.71 -18.88 29.34
C PRO A 157 4.32 -18.08 30.60
N THR A 158 5.04 -17.00 30.82
CA THR A 158 4.90 -15.98 31.88
C THR A 158 3.60 -15.15 31.76
N GLU A 159 3.22 -14.38 32.79
CA GLU A 159 1.96 -13.59 32.82
C GLU A 159 1.84 -12.55 31.71
N GLN A 160 2.94 -11.91 31.30
CA GLN A 160 2.96 -11.00 30.14
C GLN A 160 2.75 -11.74 28.81
N GLU A 161 3.29 -12.96 28.69
CA GLU A 161 3.09 -13.80 27.51
C GLU A 161 1.67 -14.35 27.45
N ARG A 162 0.99 -14.55 28.60
CA ARG A 162 -0.43 -14.93 28.65
C ARG A 162 -1.35 -13.80 28.17
N ALA A 163 -1.08 -12.57 28.60
CA ALA A 163 -1.84 -11.40 28.13
C ALA A 163 -1.69 -11.17 26.62
N MET A 164 -0.46 -11.33 26.09
CA MET A 164 -0.19 -11.23 24.65
C MET A 164 -0.84 -12.38 23.85
N THR A 165 -0.86 -13.60 24.42
CA THR A 165 -1.46 -14.78 23.75
C THR A 165 -2.99 -14.75 23.78
N GLU A 166 -3.63 -14.25 24.84
CA GLU A 166 -5.10 -14.11 24.92
C GLU A 166 -5.63 -13.06 23.92
N ILE A 167 -4.86 -12.00 23.65
CA ILE A 167 -5.18 -11.04 22.57
C ILE A 167 -5.09 -11.72 21.19
N LEU A 168 -4.11 -12.61 21.00
CA LEU A 168 -3.89 -13.32 19.72
C LEU A 168 -4.84 -14.50 19.46
N ASP A 169 -5.42 -15.12 20.50
CA ASP A 169 -6.27 -16.33 20.37
C ASP A 169 -7.77 -16.06 20.24
N THR A 170 -8.24 -14.81 20.40
CA THR A 170 -9.68 -14.48 20.43
C THR A 170 -10.32 -14.29 19.03
N GLU A 171 -9.53 -14.31 17.94
CA GLU A 171 -10.05 -14.15 16.58
C GLU A 171 -10.17 -15.46 15.79
N ARG A 172 -11.02 -16.37 16.28
CA ARG A 172 -11.48 -17.57 15.53
C ARG A 172 -12.97 -17.55 15.28
N VAL A 173 -13.47 -16.54 14.55
CA VAL A 173 -14.81 -16.60 13.95
C VAL A 173 -14.81 -15.96 12.56
N GLY A 174 -14.87 -16.83 11.55
CA GLY A 174 -15.49 -16.64 10.23
C GLY A 174 -15.09 -15.42 9.38
N THR A 175 -14.01 -15.54 8.60
CA THR A 175 -13.67 -14.61 7.51
C THR A 175 -13.55 -15.34 6.16
N PRO A 176 -13.73 -14.63 5.02
CA PRO A 176 -13.20 -15.08 3.72
C PRO A 176 -11.73 -15.47 3.86
N ASP A 177 -11.29 -16.44 3.06
CA ASP A 177 -10.04 -17.19 3.23
C ASP A 177 -8.89 -16.30 3.75
N ARG A 178 -8.39 -16.55 4.97
CA ARG A 178 -7.46 -15.67 5.71
C ARG A 178 -6.24 -15.26 4.87
N GLN A 179 -5.86 -16.10 3.91
CA GLN A 179 -4.79 -15.84 2.94
C GLN A 179 -5.16 -14.77 1.90
N GLU A 180 -6.41 -14.74 1.43
CA GLU A 180 -6.92 -13.73 0.49
C GLU A 180 -7.02 -12.36 1.18
N SER A 181 -7.55 -12.31 2.41
CA SER A 181 -7.57 -11.08 3.22
C SER A 181 -6.16 -10.57 3.51
N ALA A 182 -5.23 -11.44 3.91
CA ALA A 182 -3.84 -11.07 4.13
C ALA A 182 -3.15 -10.56 2.84
N ALA A 183 -3.44 -11.17 1.68
CA ALA A 183 -2.89 -10.71 0.41
C ALA A 183 -3.42 -9.33 -0.01
N LEU A 184 -4.72 -9.07 0.21
CA LEU A 184 -5.33 -7.76 -0.04
C LEU A 184 -4.73 -6.68 0.87
N LYS A 185 -4.60 -6.96 2.18
CA LYS A 185 -3.92 -6.06 3.11
C LYS A 185 -2.46 -5.82 2.72
N ALA A 186 -1.72 -6.85 2.29
CA ALA A 186 -0.34 -6.68 1.85
C ALA A 186 -0.22 -5.80 0.58
N PHE A 187 -1.16 -5.92 -0.36
CA PHE A 187 -1.22 -5.06 -1.53
C PHE A 187 -1.53 -3.61 -1.15
N ALA A 188 -2.56 -3.40 -0.33
CA ALA A 188 -2.94 -2.09 0.19
C ALA A 188 -1.79 -1.42 0.97
N ALA A 189 -1.08 -2.17 1.82
CA ALA A 189 0.09 -1.68 2.54
C ALA A 189 1.19 -1.18 1.60
N ARG A 190 1.42 -1.87 0.48
CA ARG A 190 2.38 -1.41 -0.53
C ARG A 190 1.92 -0.13 -1.23
N GLU A 191 0.62 0.04 -1.46
CA GLU A 191 0.08 1.26 -2.05
C GLU A 191 0.19 2.45 -1.09
N VAL A 192 -0.17 2.25 0.18
CA VAL A 192 0.01 3.24 1.26
C VAL A 192 1.48 3.66 1.39
N GLU A 193 2.40 2.69 1.40
CA GLU A 193 3.84 2.97 1.38
C GLU A 193 4.24 3.81 0.16
N ASN A 194 3.71 3.50 -1.03
CA ASN A 194 3.98 4.27 -2.23
C ASN A 194 3.41 5.70 -2.17
N VAL A 195 2.28 5.93 -1.49
CA VAL A 195 1.73 7.28 -1.26
C VAL A 195 2.74 8.12 -0.48
N MET A 196 3.25 7.61 0.65
CA MET A 196 4.25 8.33 1.45
C MET A 196 5.57 8.51 0.74
N ASN A 197 6.04 7.52 -0.01
CA ASN A 197 7.28 7.66 -0.78
C ASN A 197 7.14 8.69 -1.91
N LYS A 198 5.96 8.77 -2.55
CA LYS A 198 5.66 9.84 -3.50
C LYS A 198 5.60 11.19 -2.80
N TYR A 199 4.97 11.27 -1.62
CA TYR A 199 4.91 12.51 -0.86
C TYR A 199 6.32 13.06 -0.59
N GLU A 200 7.21 12.28 0.02
CA GLU A 200 8.57 12.75 0.32
C GLU A 200 9.36 13.12 -0.93
N TYR A 201 9.20 12.35 -2.03
CA TYR A 201 9.82 12.69 -3.31
C TYR A 201 9.31 14.04 -3.83
N MET A 202 7.99 14.25 -3.86
CA MET A 202 7.38 15.47 -4.37
C MET A 202 7.75 16.69 -3.52
N MET A 203 7.75 16.54 -2.19
CA MET A 203 8.16 17.60 -1.27
C MET A 203 9.63 18.00 -1.46
N SER A 204 10.49 17.04 -1.78
CA SER A 204 11.93 17.31 -2.04
C SER A 204 12.20 17.93 -3.42
N HIS A 205 11.20 17.98 -4.31
CA HIS A 205 11.31 18.50 -5.68
C HIS A 205 10.31 19.63 -5.96
N ASP A 206 9.88 20.31 -4.89
CA ASP A 206 8.99 21.47 -4.94
C ASP A 206 7.63 21.24 -5.64
N GLN A 207 7.19 19.98 -5.71
CA GLN A 207 5.92 19.59 -6.33
C GLN A 207 4.75 19.66 -5.33
N PHE A 208 4.63 20.79 -4.63
CA PHE A 208 3.71 20.94 -3.49
C PHE A 208 2.24 20.88 -3.89
N ALA A 209 1.85 21.60 -4.96
CA ALA A 209 0.48 21.59 -5.46
C ALA A 209 0.07 20.18 -5.91
N TYR A 210 0.95 19.49 -6.62
CA TYR A 210 0.71 18.10 -7.04
C TYR A 210 0.56 17.17 -5.84
N ALA A 211 1.43 17.29 -4.84
CA ALA A 211 1.36 16.49 -3.62
C ALA A 211 0.02 16.70 -2.91
N TYR A 212 -0.39 17.94 -2.70
CA TYR A 212 -1.68 18.28 -2.11
C TYR A 212 -2.86 17.69 -2.90
N GLU A 213 -2.92 17.94 -4.21
CA GLU A 213 -4.07 17.53 -5.05
C GLU A 213 -4.18 16.02 -5.23
N ASN A 214 -3.04 15.31 -5.27
CA ASN A 214 -3.03 13.89 -5.64
C ASN A 214 -2.83 12.94 -4.46
N LEU A 215 -2.23 13.39 -3.37
CA LEU A 215 -1.87 12.51 -2.25
C LEU A 215 -2.72 12.74 -1.01
N PHE A 216 -3.34 13.92 -0.82
CA PHE A 216 -4.18 14.19 0.34
C PHE A 216 -5.67 13.91 0.06
N ALA A 217 -6.41 13.54 1.10
CA ALA A 217 -7.83 13.29 1.09
C ALA A 217 -8.60 14.62 1.13
N THR A 218 -8.43 15.46 0.11
CA THR A 218 -8.97 16.83 0.06
C THR A 218 -10.50 16.92 0.06
N LYS A 219 -11.20 15.81 -0.22
CA LYS A 219 -12.66 15.68 -0.10
C LYS A 219 -13.13 15.50 1.35
N ALA A 220 -12.25 15.04 2.25
CA ALA A 220 -12.57 14.87 3.65
C ALA A 220 -12.50 16.22 4.37
N ALA A 221 -13.60 16.62 5.01
CA ALA A 221 -13.70 17.93 5.67
C ALA A 221 -12.74 18.07 6.87
N ASP A 222 -12.35 16.96 7.47
CA ASP A 222 -11.47 16.85 8.64
C ASP A 222 -10.02 16.45 8.29
N VAL A 223 -9.63 16.49 7.00
CA VAL A 223 -8.22 16.32 6.60
C VAL A 223 -7.31 17.28 7.37
N ARG A 224 -6.19 16.78 7.87
CA ARG A 224 -5.33 17.54 8.78
C ARG A 224 -3.86 17.32 8.50
N VAL A 225 -3.07 18.39 8.66
CA VAL A 225 -1.62 18.35 8.74
C VAL A 225 -1.18 18.97 10.06
N GLU A 226 -0.34 18.25 10.79
CA GLU A 226 0.26 18.71 12.02
C GLU A 226 1.79 18.61 11.91
N LEU A 227 2.43 19.76 12.01
CA LEU A 227 3.89 19.88 12.06
C LEU A 227 4.30 20.21 13.50
N PRO A 228 5.59 20.06 13.88
CA PRO A 228 6.04 20.28 15.28
C PRO A 228 5.78 21.69 15.86
N PHE A 229 5.24 22.60 15.03
CA PHE A 229 5.10 24.03 15.28
C PHE A 229 3.72 24.56 14.87
N GLY A 230 2.76 23.71 14.47
CA GLY A 230 1.43 24.17 14.09
C GLY A 230 0.54 23.08 13.51
N ARG A 231 -0.76 23.32 13.57
CA ARG A 231 -1.81 22.44 13.07
C ARG A 231 -2.68 23.16 12.04
N TRP A 232 -2.99 22.48 10.94
CA TRP A 232 -3.85 22.97 9.85
C TRP A 232 -4.99 21.97 9.61
N GLU A 233 -6.22 22.42 9.79
CA GLU A 233 -7.43 21.59 9.81
C GLU A 233 -8.39 21.97 8.68
N GLY A 234 -8.76 20.97 7.89
CA GLY A 234 -9.61 21.10 6.71
C GLY A 234 -8.85 21.35 5.41
N PRO A 235 -9.49 21.12 4.25
CA PRO A 235 -8.81 21.11 2.96
C PRO A 235 -8.05 22.39 2.63
N GLU A 236 -8.66 23.55 2.84
CA GLU A 236 -8.03 24.84 2.53
C GLU A 236 -6.87 25.15 3.47
N SER A 237 -7.00 24.88 4.77
CA SER A 237 -5.89 25.05 5.71
C SER A 237 -4.72 24.13 5.40
N VAL A 238 -4.99 22.87 5.07
CA VAL A 238 -3.95 21.94 4.62
C VAL A 238 -3.29 22.44 3.33
N ARG A 239 -4.04 23.06 2.40
CA ARG A 239 -3.47 23.70 1.21
C ARG A 239 -2.54 24.87 1.57
N ARG A 240 -2.94 25.73 2.51
CA ARG A 240 -2.10 26.84 2.99
C ARG A 240 -0.76 26.34 3.55
N CYS A 241 -0.78 25.22 4.26
CA CYS A 241 0.45 24.59 4.76
C CYS A 241 1.27 23.93 3.64
N ILE A 242 0.69 22.95 2.93
CA ILE A 242 1.44 22.11 1.98
C ILE A 242 1.89 22.93 0.78
N VAL A 243 1.02 23.78 0.23
CA VAL A 243 1.34 24.60 -0.95
C VAL A 243 1.94 25.94 -0.52
N GLY A 244 1.26 26.71 0.33
CA GLY A 244 1.68 28.08 0.66
C GLY A 244 3.00 28.13 1.43
N TYR A 245 3.01 27.57 2.65
CA TYR A 245 4.17 27.65 3.54
C TYR A 245 5.42 26.96 2.94
N HIS A 246 5.29 25.79 2.31
CA HIS A 246 6.44 25.13 1.70
C HIS A 246 6.94 25.83 0.43
N SER A 247 6.04 26.45 -0.37
CA SER A 247 6.48 27.30 -1.48
C SER A 247 7.31 28.47 -0.99
N TYR A 248 6.91 29.13 0.09
CA TYR A 248 7.73 30.19 0.70
C TYR A 248 9.11 29.69 1.15
N LEU A 249 9.19 28.46 1.65
CA LEU A 249 10.48 27.89 2.10
C LEU A 249 11.42 27.52 0.95
N CYS A 250 10.91 27.26 -0.26
CA CYS A 250 11.71 26.66 -1.33
C CYS A 250 11.75 27.47 -2.64
N LEU A 251 10.77 28.33 -2.88
CA LEU A 251 10.57 29.03 -4.15
C LEU A 251 10.84 30.53 -4.04
N ASP A 252 11.31 31.15 -5.11
CA ASP A 252 11.41 32.61 -5.21
C ASP A 252 10.02 33.26 -5.39
N ASN A 253 9.98 34.59 -5.47
CA ASN A 253 8.74 35.35 -5.65
C ASN A 253 8.05 35.07 -7.00
N GLU A 254 8.77 34.50 -7.97
CA GLU A 254 8.26 34.07 -9.26
C GLU A 254 7.83 32.58 -9.27
N GLY A 255 7.93 31.89 -8.13
CA GLY A 255 7.55 30.48 -7.98
C GLY A 255 8.58 29.49 -8.53
N ARG A 256 9.83 29.90 -8.73
CA ARG A 256 10.92 29.03 -9.22
C ARG A 256 11.75 28.50 -8.05
N PRO A 257 12.29 27.28 -8.13
CA PRO A 257 13.17 26.75 -7.09
C PRO A 257 14.36 27.67 -6.82
N ARG A 258 14.59 28.02 -5.54
CA ARG A 258 15.74 28.84 -5.14
C ARG A 258 17.03 28.03 -5.22
N PRO A 259 18.04 28.44 -6.03
CA PRO A 259 19.30 27.71 -6.12
C PRO A 259 19.98 27.57 -4.75
N GLY A 260 20.41 26.35 -4.42
CA GLY A 260 21.12 26.04 -3.18
C GLY A 260 20.22 25.72 -1.97
N VAL A 261 18.91 25.92 -2.09
CA VAL A 261 17.95 25.43 -1.09
C VAL A 261 17.67 23.95 -1.33
N LEU A 262 17.65 23.16 -0.26
CA LEU A 262 17.36 21.73 -0.31
C LEU A 262 16.62 21.31 0.95
N PHE A 263 15.59 20.49 0.78
CA PHE A 263 14.99 19.69 1.84
C PHE A 263 14.91 18.26 1.36
N TYR A 264 15.52 17.35 2.11
CA TYR A 264 15.50 15.94 1.79
C TYR A 264 15.20 15.14 3.05
N ASN A 265 14.18 14.30 2.99
CA ASN A 265 13.91 13.29 4.01
C ASN A 265 13.90 11.90 3.35
N ALA A 266 14.49 10.93 4.03
CA ALA A 266 14.42 9.54 3.63
C ALA A 266 13.42 8.80 4.52
N ASN A 267 12.49 8.07 3.91
CA ASN A 267 11.64 7.14 4.64
C ASN A 267 12.43 5.87 5.00
N THR A 268 12.50 5.54 6.28
CA THR A 268 12.94 4.21 6.71
C THR A 268 11.85 3.17 6.48
N GLN A 269 12.13 1.91 6.82
CA GLN A 269 11.15 0.84 6.72
C GLN A 269 9.91 1.17 7.58
N PRO A 270 8.71 1.17 7.00
CA PRO A 270 7.53 1.60 7.73
C PRO A 270 6.92 0.51 8.59
N ILE A 271 6.07 0.95 9.51
CA ILE A 271 5.05 0.13 10.16
C ILE A 271 3.71 0.59 9.59
N ILE A 272 3.01 -0.31 8.89
CA ILE A 272 1.71 -0.01 8.26
C ILE A 272 0.71 -1.08 8.70
N GLU A 273 -0.47 -0.63 9.11
CA GLU A 273 -1.61 -1.49 9.37
C GLU A 273 -2.78 -1.07 8.48
N ILE A 274 -3.40 -2.03 7.82
CA ILE A 274 -4.57 -1.83 6.96
C ILE A 274 -5.80 -2.33 7.72
N ALA A 275 -6.86 -1.53 7.75
CA ALA A 275 -8.15 -1.95 8.33
C ALA A 275 -8.70 -3.22 7.64
N ASP A 276 -9.43 -4.06 8.36
CA ASP A 276 -10.07 -5.25 7.77
C ASP A 276 -11.04 -4.92 6.64
N ASP A 277 -11.68 -3.75 6.71
CA ASP A 277 -12.59 -3.26 5.67
C ASP A 277 -11.89 -2.70 4.42
N LEU A 278 -10.56 -2.58 4.44
CA LEU A 278 -9.71 -2.00 3.40
C LEU A 278 -10.03 -0.53 3.06
N LYS A 279 -10.72 0.20 3.95
CA LYS A 279 -11.11 1.60 3.71
C LYS A 279 -10.19 2.61 4.37
N SER A 280 -9.43 2.18 5.37
CA SER A 280 -8.47 3.02 6.07
C SER A 280 -7.17 2.28 6.36
N ALA A 281 -6.12 3.05 6.59
CA ALA A 281 -4.83 2.53 7.02
C ALA A 281 -4.18 3.48 8.01
N LYS A 282 -3.23 2.96 8.78
CA LYS A 282 -2.32 3.71 9.63
C LYS A 282 -0.90 3.39 9.23
N GLY A 283 -0.06 4.41 9.18
CA GLY A 283 1.35 4.24 8.85
C GLY A 283 2.24 5.09 9.72
N LEU A 284 3.42 4.57 10.03
CA LEU A 284 4.46 5.24 10.79
C LEU A 284 5.82 5.04 10.13
N TRP A 285 6.56 6.13 9.98
CA TRP A 285 7.91 6.16 9.43
C TRP A 285 8.85 6.92 10.36
N ILE A 286 10.09 6.45 10.49
CA ILE A 286 11.20 7.28 10.99
C ILE A 286 11.87 7.91 9.77
N CYS A 287 12.03 9.21 9.78
CA CYS A 287 12.46 10.00 8.63
C CYS A 287 13.69 10.85 8.98
N PRO A 288 14.91 10.30 8.85
CA PRO A 288 16.12 11.11 8.85
C PRO A 288 16.18 11.99 7.61
N GLY A 289 16.70 13.20 7.76
CA GLY A 289 16.78 14.17 6.70
C GLY A 289 17.87 15.21 6.92
N PHE A 290 18.10 15.98 5.87
CA PHE A 290 19.01 17.11 5.86
C PHE A 290 18.42 18.24 5.01
N SER A 291 18.91 19.45 5.27
CA SER A 291 18.48 20.63 4.55
C SER A 291 19.63 21.59 4.33
N ALA A 292 19.51 22.41 3.30
CA ALA A 292 20.31 23.58 3.06
C ALA A 292 19.36 24.77 2.88
N LYS A 293 19.65 25.90 3.52
CA LYS A 293 18.83 27.11 3.47
C LYS A 293 19.71 28.31 3.20
N ASP A 294 19.22 29.19 2.34
CA ASP A 294 19.76 30.52 2.14
C ASP A 294 19.46 31.43 3.34
N GLN A 295 20.33 32.41 3.55
CA GLN A 295 20.22 33.40 4.61
C GLN A 295 20.09 34.81 4.00
N PRO A 296 19.51 35.79 4.71
CA PRO A 296 19.37 37.16 4.21
C PRO A 296 20.70 37.84 3.83
N ASP A 297 21.82 37.38 4.38
CA ASP A 297 23.16 37.88 4.08
C ASP A 297 23.82 37.20 2.85
N GLY A 298 23.10 36.31 2.17
CA GLY A 298 23.56 35.58 0.99
C GLY A 298 24.39 34.33 1.31
N THR A 299 24.55 33.96 2.58
CA THR A 299 25.21 32.72 2.99
C THR A 299 24.23 31.53 3.00
N PHE A 300 24.77 30.32 3.15
CA PHE A 300 23.97 29.09 3.28
C PHE A 300 24.28 28.38 4.58
N THR A 301 23.22 27.87 5.22
CA THR A 301 23.31 27.02 6.41
C THR A 301 22.83 25.61 6.08
N ALA A 302 23.54 24.61 6.57
CA ALA A 302 23.14 23.21 6.48
C ALA A 302 22.59 22.73 7.83
N GLY A 303 21.52 21.94 7.78
CA GLY A 303 20.92 21.31 8.95
C GLY A 303 20.68 19.83 8.72
N ALA A 304 20.64 19.07 9.80
CA ALA A 304 20.22 17.68 9.81
C ALA A 304 19.21 17.45 10.93
N GLY A 305 18.39 16.43 10.77
CA GLY A 305 17.38 16.09 11.75
C GLY A 305 16.74 14.75 11.46
N THR A 306 16.05 14.23 12.45
CA THR A 306 15.21 13.05 12.31
C THR A 306 13.85 13.38 12.88
N ALA A 307 12.81 12.87 12.25
CA ALA A 307 11.46 13.03 12.75
C ALA A 307 10.65 11.75 12.51
N VAL A 308 9.63 11.54 13.33
CA VAL A 308 8.63 10.51 13.11
C VAL A 308 7.50 11.11 12.28
N ARG A 309 7.04 10.38 11.27
CA ARG A 309 5.85 10.68 10.50
C ARG A 309 4.80 9.64 10.83
N ALA A 310 3.65 10.07 11.33
CA ALA A 310 2.49 9.22 11.50
C ALA A 310 1.38 9.72 10.58
N CYS A 311 0.68 8.79 9.95
CA CYS A 311 -0.37 9.15 9.00
C CYS A 311 -1.53 8.17 9.04
N ASP A 312 -2.73 8.72 9.13
CA ASP A 312 -3.97 8.03 8.79
C ASP A 312 -4.23 8.19 7.30
N PHE A 313 -4.68 7.11 6.66
CA PHE A 313 -5.02 7.10 5.25
C PHE A 313 -6.47 6.68 5.05
N LEU A 314 -7.06 7.22 3.99
CA LEU A 314 -8.36 6.82 3.47
C LEU A 314 -8.20 6.26 2.06
N TYR A 315 -8.98 5.23 1.74
CA TYR A 315 -9.13 4.77 0.36
C TYR A 315 -10.24 5.58 -0.31
N ASP A 316 -9.88 6.39 -1.31
CA ASP A 316 -10.87 7.08 -2.14
C ASP A 316 -11.44 6.09 -3.17
N GLU A 317 -12.69 5.65 -2.95
CA GLU A 317 -13.38 4.69 -3.81
C GLU A 317 -13.66 5.26 -5.22
N GLU A 318 -13.84 6.57 -5.35
CA GLU A 318 -14.11 7.22 -6.65
C GLU A 318 -12.84 7.28 -7.50
N GLU A 319 -11.70 7.57 -6.87
CA GLU A 319 -10.41 7.66 -7.55
C GLU A 319 -9.65 6.33 -7.58
N GLY A 320 -10.09 5.34 -6.81
CA GLY A 320 -9.47 4.02 -6.72
C GLY A 320 -8.04 4.06 -6.16
N ARG A 321 -7.76 4.94 -5.19
CA ARG A 321 -6.41 5.12 -4.63
C ARG A 321 -6.42 5.59 -3.17
N TRP A 322 -5.36 5.22 -2.45
CA TRP A 322 -5.09 5.67 -1.10
C TRP A 322 -4.66 7.14 -1.04
N LYS A 323 -5.10 7.83 0.02
CA LYS A 323 -4.87 9.25 0.28
C LYS A 323 -4.51 9.49 1.75
N MET A 324 -3.60 10.43 2.00
CA MET A 324 -3.23 10.92 3.33
C MET A 324 -4.38 11.74 3.92
N TRP A 325 -4.79 11.43 5.14
CA TRP A 325 -5.94 12.03 5.81
C TRP A 325 -5.53 12.86 7.03
N HIS A 326 -5.01 12.22 8.08
CA HIS A 326 -4.42 12.92 9.23
C HIS A 326 -2.91 12.67 9.21
N TYR A 327 -2.13 13.70 8.89
CA TYR A 327 -0.68 13.61 8.79
C TYR A 327 -0.02 14.37 9.93
N VAL A 328 0.80 13.68 10.73
CA VAL A 328 1.44 14.22 11.92
C VAL A 328 2.96 14.04 11.82
N VAL A 329 3.68 15.11 12.15
CA VAL A 329 5.14 15.14 12.17
C VAL A 329 5.62 15.45 13.58
N ILE A 330 6.42 14.55 14.14
CA ILE A 330 7.01 14.70 15.47
C ILE A 330 8.52 14.78 15.31
N GLY A 331 9.11 15.87 15.80
CA GLY A 331 10.57 16.03 15.80
C GLY A 331 11.22 14.98 16.70
N LEU A 332 12.32 14.36 16.25
CA LEU A 332 13.21 13.62 17.14
C LEU A 332 14.48 14.42 17.40
N THR A 333 15.13 14.89 16.34
CA THR A 333 16.31 15.75 16.42
C THR A 333 16.24 16.81 15.34
N SER A 334 16.84 17.97 15.61
CA SER A 334 17.11 19.01 14.63
C SER A 334 18.38 19.73 15.08
N HIS A 335 19.34 19.95 14.19
CA HIS A 335 20.59 20.59 14.53
C HIS A 335 21.31 21.12 13.28
N PRO A 336 22.25 22.09 13.43
CA PRO A 336 23.21 22.38 12.37
C PRO A 336 23.97 21.11 11.96
N TYR A 337 24.29 20.98 10.69
CA TYR A 337 24.83 19.74 10.12
C TYR A 337 26.15 19.28 10.78
N ASP A 338 26.98 20.24 11.17
CA ASP A 338 28.31 20.07 11.76
C ASP A 338 28.31 20.06 13.30
N VAL A 339 27.13 20.18 13.92
CA VAL A 339 26.96 20.20 15.37
C VAL A 339 26.35 18.89 15.85
N SER A 340 26.95 18.31 16.89
CA SER A 340 26.41 17.14 17.60
C SER A 340 25.01 17.44 18.13
N PHE A 341 24.05 16.55 17.88
CA PHE A 341 22.67 16.69 18.39
C PHE A 341 22.59 16.65 19.93
N VAL A 342 23.63 16.15 20.61
CA VAL A 342 23.75 16.16 22.08
C VAL A 342 24.11 17.55 22.59
N ASP A 343 24.97 18.25 21.83
CA ASP A 343 25.50 19.56 22.21
C ASP A 343 24.60 20.71 21.70
N ASN A 344 23.58 20.39 20.89
CA ASN A 344 22.66 21.38 20.36
C ASN A 344 21.69 21.90 21.44
N LYS A 345 22.05 23.03 22.07
CA LYS A 345 21.19 23.74 23.02
C LYS A 345 20.05 24.53 22.37
N VAL A 346 19.96 24.56 21.04
CA VAL A 346 18.94 25.32 20.28
C VAL A 346 17.62 24.54 20.12
N ASN A 347 17.50 23.33 20.69
CA ASN A 347 16.33 22.44 20.54
C ASN A 347 15.03 22.92 21.20
N VAL A 348 14.96 24.16 21.67
CA VAL A 348 13.75 24.76 22.24
C VAL A 348 13.44 26.05 21.50
N GLN A 349 13.08 25.97 20.23
CA GLN A 349 12.25 27.03 19.66
C GLN A 349 10.84 26.49 19.51
N SER A 350 10.06 26.85 20.53
CA SER A 350 8.61 26.96 20.46
C SER A 350 8.19 27.61 19.14
N SER A 351 6.99 27.25 18.68
CA SER A 351 6.22 27.90 17.62
C SER A 351 6.38 29.44 17.58
N ALA A 352 6.62 30.09 18.72
CA ALA A 352 6.76 31.52 18.92
C ALA A 352 7.88 32.24 18.13
N ALA A 353 8.92 31.56 17.64
CA ALA A 353 10.02 32.20 16.90
C ALA A 353 9.98 31.99 15.37
N ARG A 354 9.00 31.23 14.87
CA ARG A 354 8.92 30.87 13.45
C ARG A 354 8.13 31.91 12.67
N LEU A 355 8.73 32.47 11.62
CA LEU A 355 8.04 33.40 10.73
C LEU A 355 7.14 32.61 9.77
N PHE A 356 5.84 32.90 9.83
CA PHE A 356 4.86 32.47 8.83
C PHE A 356 4.57 33.66 7.92
N PRO A 357 4.70 33.50 6.59
CA PRO A 357 4.12 34.45 5.64
C PRO A 357 2.64 34.63 5.89
N GLU A 358 2.15 35.84 5.64
CA GLU A 358 0.72 36.18 5.76
C GLU A 358 -0.14 35.19 4.96
N GLY A 359 -1.15 34.61 5.62
CA GLY A 359 -2.06 33.63 5.02
C GLY A 359 -1.52 32.20 5.00
N THR A 360 -0.40 31.90 5.67
CA THR A 360 0.13 30.54 5.81
C THR A 360 0.16 30.04 7.25
N GLU A 361 -0.35 30.84 8.18
CA GLU A 361 -0.36 30.57 9.61
C GLU A 361 -1.16 29.30 9.93
N PRO A 362 -0.75 28.55 10.98
CA PRO A 362 -1.51 27.42 11.48
C PRO A 362 -2.83 27.88 12.11
N ASP A 363 -3.83 26.99 12.10
CA ASP A 363 -5.11 27.20 12.77
C ASP A 363 -4.98 27.07 14.31
N GLY A 364 -3.93 26.40 14.79
CA GLY A 364 -3.61 26.27 16.20
C GLY A 364 -2.27 25.61 16.48
N GLU A 365 -1.96 25.46 17.77
CA GLU A 365 -0.78 24.73 18.24
C GLU A 365 -0.87 23.23 17.91
N PRO A 366 0.26 22.54 17.74
CA PRO A 366 0.26 21.09 17.57
C PRO A 366 -0.32 20.41 18.82
N GLY A 367 -1.07 19.33 18.63
CA GLY A 367 -1.53 18.46 19.71
C GLY A 367 -0.38 17.75 20.41
N HIS A 368 0.72 17.49 19.71
CA HIS A 368 1.94 16.97 20.33
C HIS A 368 3.22 17.51 19.66
N SER A 369 4.18 17.94 20.47
CA SER A 369 5.51 18.35 20.01
C SER A 369 6.56 17.86 20.99
N TRP A 370 7.58 17.18 20.46
CA TRP A 370 8.71 16.68 21.21
C TRP A 370 9.99 16.90 20.41
N MET A 371 11.12 17.01 21.09
CA MET A 371 12.46 17.03 20.50
C MET A 371 13.47 16.53 21.52
N TYR A 372 14.51 15.84 21.05
CA TYR A 372 15.57 15.36 21.91
C TYR A 372 16.29 16.50 22.62
N SER A 373 16.54 16.33 23.90
CA SER A 373 17.53 17.08 24.66
C SER A 373 18.13 16.17 25.74
N THR A 374 19.23 16.59 26.34
CA THR A 374 19.83 15.91 27.49
C THR A 374 18.96 15.97 28.75
N GLU A 375 17.90 16.77 28.75
CA GLU A 375 17.02 17.03 29.90
C GLU A 375 15.64 16.35 29.76
N THR A 376 15.31 15.86 28.58
CA THR A 376 13.99 15.29 28.25
C THR A 376 14.07 13.78 28.07
N ARG A 377 13.02 13.07 28.50
CA ARG A 377 12.85 11.64 28.22
C ARG A 377 12.03 11.47 26.94
N MET A 378 12.39 10.48 26.13
CA MET A 378 11.58 10.08 24.97
C MET A 378 10.22 9.56 25.43
N GLU A 379 9.17 10.13 24.87
CA GLU A 379 7.79 9.70 25.10
C GLU A 379 7.40 8.62 24.09
N TYR A 380 6.49 7.71 24.49
CA TYR A 380 5.96 6.70 23.60
C TYR A 380 4.82 7.29 22.77
N PHE A 381 5.19 8.18 21.84
CA PHE A 381 4.29 8.87 20.94
C PHE A 381 4.99 9.10 19.58
N PRO A 382 4.31 8.92 18.44
CA PRO A 382 2.93 8.50 18.32
C PRO A 382 2.80 6.99 18.60
N LEU A 383 1.59 6.54 18.94
CA LEU A 383 1.35 5.11 19.18
C LEU A 383 1.60 4.31 17.88
N LEU A 384 2.13 3.10 18.02
CA LEU A 384 2.30 2.21 16.87
C LEU A 384 0.93 1.85 16.26
N PRO A 385 0.84 1.67 14.94
CA PRO A 385 -0.33 1.08 14.31
C PRO A 385 -0.61 -0.32 14.89
N GLU A 386 -1.79 -0.51 15.47
CA GLU A 386 -2.28 -1.81 15.94
C GLU A 386 -3.38 -2.34 15.02
N PRO A 387 -3.54 -3.67 14.83
CA PRO A 387 -4.61 -4.24 14.03
C PRO A 387 -6.00 -3.75 14.43
N TYR A 388 -6.81 -3.38 13.44
CA TYR A 388 -8.15 -2.83 13.67
C TYR A 388 -9.09 -3.15 12.50
N ARG A 389 -10.40 -3.20 12.78
CA ARG A 389 -11.40 -3.61 11.79
C ARG A 389 -11.89 -2.47 10.91
N THR A 390 -12.25 -1.37 11.56
CA THR A 390 -12.78 -0.14 10.97
C THR A 390 -12.20 1.06 11.72
N PHE A 391 -12.11 2.22 11.06
CA PHE A 391 -11.45 3.39 11.67
C PHE A 391 -12.10 3.86 12.98
N THR A 392 -13.41 3.61 13.18
CA THR A 392 -14.13 3.98 14.40
C THR A 392 -13.69 3.21 15.65
N GLU A 393 -12.98 2.09 15.47
CA GLU A 393 -12.50 1.24 16.57
C GLU A 393 -11.06 1.59 17.00
N THR A 394 -10.44 2.60 16.38
CA THR A 394 -9.05 2.98 16.65
C THR A 394 -8.93 4.49 16.91
N HIS A 395 -7.78 4.91 17.45
CA HIS A 395 -7.49 6.32 17.68
C HIS A 395 -7.04 7.00 16.40
N SER A 396 -7.37 8.28 16.20
CA SER A 396 -6.70 9.10 15.18
C SER A 396 -5.29 9.46 15.64
N TYR A 397 -4.36 9.60 14.69
CA TYR A 397 -3.13 10.36 14.98
C TYR A 397 -3.43 11.83 15.23
#